data_AF-A0A3N1DBJ3-F1
#
_entry.id   AF-A0A3N1DBJ3-F1
#
_cell.length_a   1.000
_cell.length_b   1.000
_cell.length_c   1.000
_cell.angle_alpha   90.00
_cell.angle_beta   90.00
_cell.angle_gamma   90.00
#
_symmetry.space_group_name_H-M   'P 1'
#
loop_
_entity.id
_entity.type
_entity.pdbx_description
1 polymer ?
#
loop_
_entity_poly.entity_id
_entity_poly.type
_entity_poly.pdbx_seq_one_letter_code
_entity_poly.pdbx_strand_id
1 'polypeptide(L)' 'MPKPARRSNPGRSLDPVTITTDLVNGRHLARRVRCTDTASSDLYGWVATWADDHTCDAEMVALLALLDRRAA' A
#
# COMPACT_ATOMS: atom_id res chain seq x y z
N MET A 1 24.44 -10.18 14.07
CA MET A 1 23.91 -9.92 12.72
C MET A 1 23.44 -8.46 12.68
N PRO A 2 24.00 -7.56 11.85
CA PRO A 2 23.52 -6.19 11.79
C PRO A 2 22.17 -6.14 11.04
N LYS A 3 21.19 -5.44 11.64
CA LYS A 3 19.87 -5.17 11.06
C LYS A 3 20.06 -4.36 9.76
N PRO A 4 19.52 -4.78 8.61
CA PRO A 4 19.69 -4.02 7.38
C PRO A 4 19.02 -2.66 7.54
N ALA A 5 19.79 -1.59 7.33
CA ALA A 5 19.28 -0.24 7.36
C ALA A 5 18.21 -0.11 6.26
N ARG A 6 16.97 0.16 6.67
CA ARG A 6 15.90 0.57 5.76
C ARG A 6 16.41 1.81 5.02
N ARG A 7 16.72 1.68 3.73
CA ARG A 7 16.95 2.83 2.85
C ARG A 7 15.67 3.65 2.85
N SER A 8 15.72 4.83 3.46
CA SER A 8 14.68 5.83 3.32
C SER A 8 14.72 6.33 1.88
N ASN A 9 13.85 5.80 1.03
CA ASN A 9 13.68 6.27 -0.34
C ASN A 9 12.80 7.54 -0.31
N PRO A 10 13.32 8.73 -0.70
CA PRO A 10 12.57 9.98 -0.60
C PRO A 10 11.38 10.09 -1.56
N GLY A 11 11.20 9.13 -2.48
CA GLY A 11 10.03 9.03 -3.35
C GLY A 11 8.89 8.17 -2.79
N ARG A 12 9.06 7.58 -1.60
CA ARG A 12 8.04 6.75 -1.00
C ARG A 12 6.92 7.63 -0.46
N SER A 13 5.77 7.60 -1.12
CA SER A 13 4.53 8.15 -0.58
C SER A 13 4.31 7.55 0.82
N LEU A 14 4.44 8.39 1.85
CA LEU A 14 4.22 8.08 3.28
C LEU A 14 2.73 7.85 3.58
N ASP A 15 1.89 7.84 2.55
CA ASP A 15 0.45 7.64 2.70
C ASP A 15 0.19 6.26 3.32
N PRO A 16 -0.72 6.17 4.31
CA PRO A 16 -0.90 4.96 5.06
C PRO A 16 -1.39 3.83 4.16
N VAL A 17 -0.66 2.70 4.19
CA VAL A 17 -1.13 1.43 3.67
C VAL A 17 -1.83 0.70 4.81
N THR A 18 -3.09 0.33 4.61
CA THR A 18 -3.83 -0.52 5.57
C THR A 18 -3.57 -1.98 5.21
N ILE A 19 -3.07 -2.76 6.18
CA ILE A 19 -2.98 -4.22 6.04
C ILE A 19 -4.04 -4.85 6.92
N THR A 20 -4.92 -5.64 6.32
CA THR A 20 -5.91 -6.46 7.02
C THR A 20 -5.58 -7.93 6.86
N THR A 21 -5.88 -8.70 7.91
CA THR A 21 -5.70 -10.15 7.91
C THR A 21 -7.06 -10.82 8.02
N ASP A 22 -7.39 -11.64 7.05
CA ASP A 22 -8.51 -12.57 7.09
C ASP A 22 -8.03 -13.89 7.70
N LEU A 23 -8.39 -14.10 8.97
CA LEU A 23 -8.00 -15.30 9.73
C LEU A 23 -8.75 -16.56 9.29
N VAL A 24 -9.92 -16.43 8.64
CA VAL A 24 -10.71 -17.58 8.18
C VAL A 24 -10.05 -18.18 6.94
N ASN A 25 -9.59 -17.32 6.02
CA ASN A 25 -8.97 -17.73 4.77
C ASN A 25 -7.44 -17.73 4.81
N GLY A 26 -6.84 -17.38 5.95
CA GLY A 26 -5.39 -17.25 6.11
C GLY A 26 -4.77 -16.24 5.14
N ARG A 27 -5.50 -15.19 4.77
CA ARG A 27 -5.12 -14.26 3.70
C ARG A 27 -4.85 -12.87 4.25
N HIS A 28 -3.79 -12.25 3.77
CA HIS A 28 -3.44 -10.87 4.06
C HIS A 28 -3.80 -10.01 2.85
N LEU A 29 -4.33 -8.82 3.12
CA LEU A 29 -4.69 -7.81 2.12
C LEU A 29 -4.03 -6.50 2.51
N ALA A 30 -3.21 -5.94 1.63
CA ALA A 30 -2.78 -4.55 1.73
C ALA A 30 -3.63 -3.69 0.80
N ARG A 31 -3.99 -2.49 1.25
CA ARG A 31 -4.66 -1.46 0.46
C ARG A 31 -3.98 -0.11 0.68
N ARG A 32 -3.56 0.54 -0.39
CA ARG A 32 -3.02 1.90 -0.33
C ARG A 32 -4.15 2.91 -0.53
N VAL A 33 -4.41 3.75 0.46
CA VAL A 33 -5.59 4.64 0.46
C VAL A 33 -5.59 5.61 -0.72
N ARG A 34 -4.41 6.09 -1.11
CA ARG A 34 -4.27 7.17 -2.11
C ARG A 34 -4.57 6.75 -3.55
N CYS A 35 -4.23 5.53 -3.95
CA CYS A 35 -4.51 5.01 -5.29
C CYS A 35 -5.53 3.87 -5.31
N THR A 36 -6.02 3.45 -4.14
CA THR A 36 -6.91 2.29 -3.98
C THR A 36 -6.33 0.94 -4.43
N ASP A 37 -5.05 0.90 -4.83
CA ASP A 37 -4.37 -0.34 -5.19
C ASP A 37 -4.34 -1.31 -4.02
N THR A 38 -4.54 -2.58 -4.37
CA THR A 38 -4.56 -3.68 -3.41
C THR A 38 -3.64 -4.80 -3.83
N ALA A 39 -3.06 -5.48 -2.83
CA ALA A 39 -2.34 -6.73 -3.02
C ALA A 39 -2.76 -7.74 -1.96
N SER A 40 -2.83 -9.02 -2.32
CA SER A 40 -3.20 -10.08 -1.39
C SER A 40 -2.34 -11.32 -1.53
N SER A 41 -1.99 -11.93 -0.40
CA SER A 41 -1.27 -13.20 -0.33
C SER A 41 -1.54 -13.86 1.03
N ASP A 42 -1.38 -15.16 1.09
CA ASP A 42 -1.28 -15.97 2.31
C ASP A 42 0.00 -15.67 3.14
N LEU A 43 0.98 -14.99 2.55
CA LEU A 43 2.24 -14.63 3.21
C LEU A 43 2.22 -13.16 3.64
N TYR A 44 2.14 -12.92 4.94
CA TYR A 44 2.23 -11.57 5.51
C TYR A 44 3.49 -10.82 5.05
N GLY A 45 4.63 -11.51 5.00
CA GLY A 45 5.91 -10.91 4.58
C GLY A 45 5.87 -10.39 3.15
N TRP A 46 5.18 -11.07 2.24
CA TRP A 46 5.02 -10.60 0.86
C TRP A 46 4.15 -9.35 0.80
N VAL A 47 3.03 -9.34 1.53
CA VAL A 47 2.11 -8.18 1.61
C VAL A 47 2.79 -6.97 2.26
N ALA A 48 3.61 -7.17 3.28
CA ALA A 48 4.40 -6.12 3.91
C ALA A 48 5.45 -5.54 2.96
N THR A 49 6.16 -6.39 2.21
CA THR A 49 7.11 -5.93 1.17
C THR A 49 6.39 -5.17 0.06
N TRP A 50 5.22 -5.64 -0.39
CA TRP A 50 4.41 -4.88 -1.35
C TRP A 50 4.03 -3.51 -0.78
N ALA A 51 3.53 -3.44 0.45
CA ALA A 51 3.16 -2.18 1.09
C ALA A 51 4.36 -1.22 1.17
N ASP A 52 5.55 -1.80 1.38
CA ASP A 52 6.80 -1.10 1.45
C ASP A 52 7.30 -0.61 0.06
N ASP A 53 7.17 -1.38 -1.00
CA ASP A 53 7.76 -1.04 -2.29
C ASP A 53 6.78 -0.36 -3.25
N HIS A 54 5.48 -0.52 -3.03
CA HIS A 54 4.45 -0.02 -3.93
C HIS A 54 4.34 1.50 -3.90
N THR A 55 4.50 2.13 -5.06
CA THR A 55 4.27 3.56 -5.27
C THR A 55 3.04 3.74 -6.16
N CYS A 56 2.12 4.61 -5.75
CA CYS A 56 0.98 4.94 -6.60
C CYS A 56 1.45 5.64 -7.88
N ASP A 57 0.76 5.34 -8.99
CA ASP A 57 0.85 6.15 -10.20
C ASP A 57 0.30 7.57 -9.95
N ALA A 58 1.05 8.58 -10.41
CA ALA A 58 0.72 9.98 -10.12
C ALA A 58 -0.55 10.46 -10.85
N GLU A 59 -0.79 9.97 -12.07
CA GLU A 59 -1.98 10.34 -12.85
C GLU A 59 -3.22 9.69 -12.25
N MET A 60 -3.13 8.40 -11.88
CA MET A 60 -4.22 7.70 -11.19
C MET A 60 -4.63 8.40 -9.90
N VAL A 61 -3.66 8.83 -9.10
CA VAL A 61 -3.92 9.62 -7.88
C VAL A 61 -4.61 10.94 -8.19
N ALA A 62 -4.18 11.65 -9.23
CA ALA A 62 -4.79 12.91 -9.63
C ALA A 62 -6.25 12.72 -10.05
N LEU A 63 -6.53 11.66 -10.82
CA LEU A 63 -7.88 11.30 -11.24
C LEU A 63 -8.78 10.96 -10.05
N LEU A 64 -8.29 10.15 -9.11
CA LEU A 64 -9.03 9.81 -7.90
C LEU A 64 -9.34 11.04 -7.04
N ALA A 65 -8.36 11.93 -6.86
CA ALA A 65 -8.57 13.18 -6.14
C ALA A 65 -9.60 14.11 -6.81
N LEU A 66 -9.69 14.10 -8.15
CA LEU A 66 -10.72 14.83 -8.87
C LEU A 66 -12.12 14.23 -8.64
N LEU A 67 -12.22 12.90 -8.59
CA LEU A 67 -13.47 12.21 -8.31
C LEU A 67 -13.97 12.47 -6.88
N ASP A 68 -13.07 12.41 -5.89
CA ASP A 68 -13.40 12.67 -4.48
C ASP A 68 -13.97 14.09 -4.29
N ARG A 69 -13.39 15.09 -4.98
CA ARG A 69 -13.90 16.48 -4.94
C ARG A 69 -15.28 16.65 -5.55
N ARG A 70 -15.67 15.80 -6.49
CA ARG A 70 -17.00 15.82 -7.13
C ARG A 70 -18.04 15.07 -6.30
N ALA A 71 -17.61 14.14 -5.45
CA ALA A 71 -18.48 13.37 -4.58
C ALA A 71 -18.81 14.08 -3.25
N ALA A 72 -18.07 15.14 -2.91
CA ALA A 72 -18.34 16.04 -1.77
C ALA A 72 -19.36 17.13 -2.13
#